data_AF-A0A5N7D649-F1
#
_entry.id   AF-A0A5N7D649-F1
#
_cell.length_a   1.000
_cell.length_b   1.000
_cell.length_c   1.000
_cell.angle_alpha   90.00
_cell.angle_beta   90.00
_cell.angle_gamma   90.00
#
_symmetry.space_group_name_H-M   'P 1'
#
loop_
_entity.id
_entity.type
_entity.pdbx_description
1 polymer ?
#
loop_
_entity_poly.entity_id
_entity_poly.type
_entity_poly.pdbx_seq_one_letter_code
_entity_poly.pdbx_strand_id
1 'polypeptide(L)'
;MTATTWEQKAKSKQTQTVAEIPPEWTLPAAVLLNSAANVLDVPRTCGLLTEKEIHITEDYDATGLLEKLAAGGFSSVEVTTAFCKRAAIAQQLTCCLTEMFFDKALARAKQLDEVFARTGVTTGPLHGLPISIKESFNVPGVPTTLGFVGFLDRPPASTSSALVEILNNSGAVLYVKTNIPQTMMTPDSHNNVFGRVLNPHGRSLTAGGSSGGEGALVAMRGSILGVGTDIAGSVRIPALCCGVFGFKPTACRVPYAGQTSAGRPGMTGIFPSAGPLCHSIRDAELFLRVVLNSRPPDLDDLALDVPWSPAPPKETLTIGLLPEDPSLPLHPPMRRTLDAAVKALTAAGHRVIDLSAQAPSLSSACSLALRYFGLDPDRTALRHITQAGEPFIPSLKFTYDLNEPTQEPTLRDLFDLNVARGQFAAQARKLFVENQLDLLLGAAYQSTSVPHDTYGRPTYTVLWNLVNVSIRPASSLRQVHGGTR
;
A
#
# COMPACT_ATOMS: atom_id res chain seq x y z
N MET A 1 -39.72 -13.80 -3.14
CA MET A 1 -38.75 -12.86 -3.75
C MET A 1 -37.49 -13.65 -4.04
N THR A 2 -37.06 -13.73 -5.30
CA THR A 2 -35.79 -14.40 -5.66
C THR A 2 -34.63 -13.64 -5.03
N ALA A 3 -33.70 -14.34 -4.40
CA ALA A 3 -32.50 -13.72 -3.82
C ALA A 3 -31.69 -13.02 -4.92
N THR A 4 -31.22 -11.80 -4.66
CA THR A 4 -30.36 -11.04 -5.57
C THR A 4 -29.05 -11.79 -5.83
N THR A 5 -28.69 -11.98 -7.10
CA THR A 5 -27.46 -12.70 -7.47
C THR A 5 -26.22 -11.89 -7.13
N TRP A 6 -25.06 -12.54 -7.06
CA TRP A 6 -23.80 -11.84 -6.77
C TRP A 6 -23.47 -10.81 -7.87
N GLU A 7 -23.77 -11.10 -9.13
CA GLU A 7 -23.57 -10.19 -10.27
C GLU A 7 -24.42 -8.94 -10.12
N GLN A 8 -25.68 -9.10 -9.69
CA GLN A 8 -26.60 -7.98 -9.48
C GLN A 8 -26.11 -7.09 -8.33
N LYS A 9 -25.62 -7.68 -7.22
CA LYS A 9 -25.04 -6.92 -6.10
C LYS A 9 -23.78 -6.17 -6.51
N ALA A 10 -22.84 -6.85 -7.16
CA ALA A 10 -21.61 -6.25 -7.67
C ALA A 10 -21.92 -5.12 -8.65
N LYS A 11 -22.81 -5.34 -9.63
CA LYS A 11 -23.19 -4.33 -10.61
C LYS A 11 -23.86 -3.11 -9.98
N SER A 12 -24.71 -3.34 -8.98
CA SER A 12 -25.32 -2.27 -8.19
C SER A 12 -24.25 -1.42 -7.50
N LYS A 13 -23.29 -2.06 -6.81
CA LYS A 13 -22.19 -1.33 -6.15
C LYS A 13 -21.29 -0.59 -7.14
N GLN A 14 -20.95 -1.19 -8.28
CA GLN A 14 -20.17 -0.52 -9.33
C GLN A 14 -20.90 0.72 -9.86
N THR A 15 -22.22 0.62 -10.05
CA THR A 15 -23.03 1.75 -10.51
C THR A 15 -23.06 2.86 -9.46
N GLN A 16 -23.17 2.51 -8.17
CA GLN A 16 -23.06 3.46 -7.07
C GLN A 16 -21.68 4.14 -7.05
N THR A 17 -20.59 3.37 -7.10
CA THR A 17 -19.23 3.92 -7.10
C THR A 17 -18.99 4.84 -8.30
N VAL A 18 -19.51 4.53 -9.49
CA VAL A 18 -19.41 5.45 -10.64
C VAL A 18 -20.22 6.73 -10.40
N ALA A 19 -21.39 6.64 -9.78
CA ALA A 19 -22.25 7.79 -9.48
C ALA A 19 -21.68 8.71 -8.37
N GLU A 20 -20.71 8.24 -7.58
CA GLU A 20 -19.98 9.07 -6.62
C GLU A 20 -19.01 10.07 -7.30
N ILE A 21 -18.73 9.90 -8.60
CA ILE A 21 -17.95 10.87 -9.38
C ILE A 21 -18.86 12.01 -9.83
N PRO A 22 -18.58 13.28 -9.47
CA PRO A 22 -19.33 14.41 -9.97
C PRO A 22 -19.32 14.48 -11.51
N PRO A 23 -20.45 14.83 -12.16
CA PRO A 23 -20.52 14.93 -13.62
C PRO A 23 -19.44 15.83 -14.23
N GLU A 24 -19.10 16.93 -13.56
CA GLU A 24 -18.05 17.87 -13.95
C GLU A 24 -16.62 17.32 -13.86
N TRP A 25 -16.41 16.17 -13.18
CA TRP A 25 -15.12 15.48 -13.07
C TRP A 25 -15.09 14.19 -13.90
N THR A 26 -16.13 13.94 -14.70
CA THR A 26 -16.20 12.78 -15.59
C THR A 26 -15.37 13.02 -16.84
N LEU A 27 -14.52 12.05 -17.20
CA LEU A 27 -13.69 12.12 -18.39
C LEU A 27 -14.55 12.05 -19.67
N PRO A 28 -14.23 12.84 -20.70
CA PRO A 28 -14.87 12.69 -22.00
C PRO A 28 -14.68 11.27 -22.55
N ALA A 29 -15.72 10.71 -23.17
CA ALA A 29 -15.68 9.35 -23.73
C ALA A 29 -14.51 9.14 -24.72
N ALA A 30 -14.14 10.18 -25.49
CA ALA A 30 -13.00 10.16 -26.39
C ALA A 30 -11.66 9.93 -25.67
N VAL A 31 -11.48 10.45 -24.45
CA VAL A 31 -10.27 10.24 -23.64
C VAL A 31 -10.21 8.80 -23.14
N LEU A 32 -11.34 8.24 -22.72
CA LEU A 32 -11.42 6.85 -22.27
C LEU A 32 -11.13 5.87 -23.41
N LEU A 33 -11.71 6.10 -24.59
CA LEU A 33 -11.54 5.25 -25.78
C LEU A 33 -10.14 5.32 -26.39
N ASN A 34 -9.53 6.52 -26.41
CA ASN A 34 -8.21 6.74 -27.02
C ASN A 34 -7.05 6.68 -26.01
N SER A 35 -7.34 6.34 -24.74
CA SER A 35 -6.31 6.27 -23.71
C SER A 35 -5.22 5.27 -24.08
N ALA A 36 -3.98 5.78 -24.16
CA ALA A 36 -2.80 4.98 -24.43
C ALA A 36 -2.58 3.90 -23.34
N ALA A 37 -1.64 2.98 -23.58
CA ALA A 37 -1.29 1.99 -22.57
C ALA A 37 -0.83 2.64 -21.24
N ASN A 38 -0.14 3.79 -21.33
CA ASN A 38 0.24 4.63 -20.20
C ASN A 38 -0.74 5.82 -20.09
N VAL A 39 -1.24 6.06 -18.88
CA VAL A 39 -2.27 7.08 -18.59
C VAL A 39 -1.81 8.14 -17.58
N LEU A 40 -0.51 8.18 -17.23
CA LEU A 40 0.02 9.08 -16.21
C LEU A 40 -0.14 10.57 -16.56
N ASP A 41 -0.09 10.91 -17.85
CA ASP A 41 -0.24 12.30 -18.31
C ASP A 41 -1.70 12.74 -18.49
N VAL A 42 -2.66 11.80 -18.46
CA VAL A 42 -4.08 12.11 -18.70
C VAL A 42 -4.64 13.18 -17.76
N PRO A 43 -4.34 13.20 -16.44
CA PRO A 43 -4.79 14.29 -15.57
C PRO A 43 -4.38 15.69 -16.04
N ARG A 44 -3.21 15.82 -16.70
CA ARG A 44 -2.73 17.09 -17.24
C ARG A 44 -3.40 17.46 -18.56
N THR A 45 -3.72 16.46 -19.38
CA THR A 45 -4.17 16.68 -20.76
C THR A 45 -5.68 16.58 -20.97
N CYS A 46 -6.45 16.08 -19.98
CA CYS A 46 -7.88 15.84 -20.15
C CYS A 46 -8.77 17.08 -20.05
N GLY A 47 -8.22 18.21 -19.58
CA GLY A 47 -8.92 19.49 -19.46
C GLY A 47 -9.84 19.64 -18.25
N LEU A 48 -9.82 18.69 -17.31
CA LEU A 48 -10.65 18.75 -16.09
C LEU A 48 -9.98 19.47 -14.91
N LEU A 49 -8.64 19.53 -14.91
CA LEU A 49 -7.86 20.24 -13.90
C LEU A 49 -7.46 21.63 -14.41
N THR A 50 -7.58 22.62 -13.55
CA THR A 50 -7.02 23.96 -13.77
C THR A 50 -5.50 23.93 -13.59
N GLU A 51 -4.80 24.93 -14.12
CA GLU A 51 -3.35 25.10 -13.90
C GLU A 51 -2.97 25.12 -12.41
N LYS A 52 -3.80 25.75 -11.57
CA LYS A 52 -3.58 25.76 -10.11
C LYS A 52 -3.71 24.37 -9.50
N GLU A 53 -4.70 23.59 -9.91
CA GLU A 53 -4.90 22.22 -9.42
C GLU A 53 -3.79 21.27 -9.89
N ILE A 54 -3.28 21.45 -11.11
CA ILE A 54 -2.09 20.75 -11.61
C ILE A 54 -0.88 21.12 -10.75
N HIS A 55 -0.64 22.41 -10.54
CA HIS A 55 0.47 22.90 -9.70
C HIS A 55 0.42 22.33 -8.26
N ILE A 56 -0.76 22.33 -7.62
CA ILE A 56 -0.96 21.75 -6.29
C ILE A 56 -0.58 20.26 -6.24
N THR A 57 -0.90 19.50 -7.28
CA THR A 57 -0.75 18.03 -7.28
C THR A 57 0.58 17.53 -7.85
N GLU A 58 1.31 18.35 -8.62
CA GLU A 58 2.57 17.94 -9.30
C GLU A 58 3.84 18.54 -8.70
N ASP A 59 3.82 19.79 -8.27
CA ASP A 59 5.03 20.53 -7.91
C ASP A 59 5.48 20.29 -6.46
N TYR A 60 4.66 19.60 -5.69
CA TYR A 60 4.90 19.32 -4.28
C TYR A 60 4.89 17.81 -4.01
N ASP A 61 5.62 17.44 -2.97
CA ASP A 61 5.41 16.21 -2.20
C ASP A 61 4.65 16.55 -0.91
N ALA A 62 4.29 15.56 -0.10
CA ALA A 62 3.39 15.78 1.05
C ALA A 62 3.98 16.78 2.04
N THR A 63 5.28 16.68 2.27
CA THR A 63 6.02 17.59 3.16
C THR A 63 6.01 19.03 2.63
N GLY A 64 6.32 19.24 1.34
CA GLY A 64 6.30 20.59 0.75
C GLY A 64 4.90 21.19 0.67
N LEU A 65 3.87 20.38 0.46
CA LEU A 65 2.49 20.85 0.42
C LEU A 65 1.99 21.30 1.81
N LEU A 66 2.39 20.60 2.87
CA LEU A 66 2.12 21.01 4.25
C LEU A 66 2.74 22.37 4.59
N GLU A 67 3.94 22.66 4.08
CA GLU A 67 4.57 23.98 4.26
C GLU A 67 3.71 25.09 3.62
N LYS A 68 3.11 24.83 2.44
CA LYS A 68 2.19 25.79 1.78
C LYS A 68 0.88 25.97 2.53
N LEU A 69 0.30 24.88 3.05
CA LEU A 69 -0.91 24.93 3.88
C LEU A 69 -0.66 25.71 5.18
N ALA A 70 0.43 25.41 5.90
CA ALA A 70 0.79 26.08 7.15
C ALA A 70 1.11 27.58 6.96
N ALA A 71 1.64 27.96 5.79
CA ALA A 71 1.90 29.36 5.44
C ALA A 71 0.65 30.11 4.91
N GLY A 72 -0.50 29.44 4.76
CA GLY A 72 -1.70 30.00 4.15
C GLY A 72 -1.57 30.29 2.64
N GLY A 73 -0.59 29.67 1.97
CA GLY A 73 -0.38 29.82 0.51
C GLY A 73 -1.42 29.08 -0.32
N PHE A 74 -1.98 28.00 0.22
CA PHE A 74 -3.18 27.33 -0.28
C PHE A 74 -4.13 27.06 0.89
N SER A 75 -5.43 27.01 0.61
CA SER A 75 -6.39 26.52 1.60
C SER A 75 -6.52 24.99 1.55
N SER A 76 -6.97 24.38 2.64
CA SER A 76 -7.28 22.96 2.71
C SER A 76 -8.35 22.58 1.69
N VAL A 77 -9.35 23.45 1.46
CA VAL A 77 -10.40 23.23 0.45
C VAL A 77 -9.83 23.22 -0.96
N GLU A 78 -8.92 24.15 -1.30
CA GLU A 78 -8.26 24.19 -2.61
C GLU A 78 -7.44 22.92 -2.86
N VAL A 79 -6.65 22.51 -1.86
CA VAL A 79 -5.84 21.30 -1.93
C VAL A 79 -6.72 20.06 -2.05
N THR A 80 -7.72 19.92 -1.18
CA THR A 80 -8.64 18.76 -1.19
C THR A 80 -9.38 18.66 -2.51
N THR A 81 -9.87 19.78 -3.06
CA THR A 81 -10.56 19.80 -4.36
C THR A 81 -9.67 19.30 -5.49
N ALA A 82 -8.41 19.75 -5.54
CA ALA A 82 -7.45 19.31 -6.56
C ALA A 82 -7.22 17.79 -6.51
N PHE A 83 -7.03 17.23 -5.31
CA PHE A 83 -6.84 15.78 -5.13
C PHE A 83 -8.12 14.96 -5.39
N CYS A 84 -9.30 15.45 -4.99
CA CYS A 84 -10.58 14.79 -5.31
C CYS A 84 -10.80 14.67 -6.82
N LYS A 85 -10.58 15.76 -7.58
CA LYS A 85 -10.69 15.75 -9.04
C LYS A 85 -9.71 14.79 -9.68
N ARG A 86 -8.44 14.81 -9.24
CA ARG A 86 -7.40 13.92 -9.77
C ARG A 86 -7.65 12.45 -9.42
N ALA A 87 -8.18 12.17 -8.24
CA ALA A 87 -8.61 10.82 -7.84
C ALA A 87 -9.80 10.32 -8.67
N ALA A 88 -10.78 11.17 -8.98
CA ALA A 88 -11.89 10.82 -9.87
C ALA A 88 -11.40 10.50 -11.30
N ILE A 89 -10.42 11.24 -11.81
CA ILE A 89 -9.76 10.94 -13.10
C ILE A 89 -9.05 9.58 -13.03
N ALA A 90 -8.25 9.35 -11.99
CA ALA A 90 -7.53 8.08 -11.81
C ALA A 90 -8.50 6.90 -11.71
N GLN A 91 -9.62 7.04 -11.00
CA GLN A 91 -10.62 5.98 -10.87
C GLN A 91 -11.18 5.53 -12.22
N GLN A 92 -11.50 6.48 -13.09
CA GLN A 92 -12.05 6.20 -14.42
C GLN A 92 -11.04 5.50 -15.35
N LEU A 93 -9.74 5.68 -15.08
CA LEU A 93 -8.66 5.12 -15.91
C LEU A 93 -8.12 3.79 -15.36
N THR A 94 -8.19 3.57 -14.05
CA THR A 94 -7.50 2.47 -13.38
C THR A 94 -8.35 1.65 -12.42
N CYS A 95 -9.59 2.04 -12.10
CA CYS A 95 -10.42 1.37 -11.09
C CYS A 95 -9.71 1.22 -9.71
N CYS A 96 -8.98 2.27 -9.28
CA CYS A 96 -8.17 2.26 -8.06
C CYS A 96 -8.95 2.52 -6.76
N LEU A 97 -10.21 2.94 -6.82
CA LEU A 97 -11.04 3.36 -5.69
C LEU A 97 -12.25 2.45 -5.48
N THR A 98 -12.65 2.31 -4.22
CA THR A 98 -13.86 1.58 -3.79
C THR A 98 -14.97 2.53 -3.32
N GLU A 99 -14.58 3.54 -2.55
CA GLU A 99 -15.47 4.55 -1.96
C GLU A 99 -14.85 5.94 -2.17
N MET A 100 -15.67 6.89 -2.61
CA MET A 100 -15.32 8.30 -2.79
C MET A 100 -16.27 9.16 -1.94
N PHE A 101 -15.75 9.70 -0.84
CA PHE A 101 -16.53 10.51 0.10
C PHE A 101 -16.06 11.97 0.07
N PHE A 102 -16.00 12.52 -1.14
CA PHE A 102 -15.49 13.86 -1.44
C PHE A 102 -16.22 14.96 -0.66
N ASP A 103 -17.54 14.86 -0.48
CA ASP A 103 -18.32 15.85 0.28
C ASP A 103 -17.88 15.92 1.75
N LYS A 104 -17.66 14.75 2.38
CA LYS A 104 -17.15 14.68 3.76
C LYS A 104 -15.74 15.29 3.85
N ALA A 105 -14.90 15.03 2.86
CA ALA A 105 -13.55 15.57 2.78
C ALA A 105 -13.54 17.10 2.63
N LEU A 106 -14.36 17.65 1.73
CA LEU A 106 -14.48 19.09 1.50
C LEU A 106 -15.06 19.80 2.73
N ALA A 107 -16.03 19.20 3.41
CA ALA A 107 -16.56 19.73 4.68
C ALA A 107 -15.47 19.78 5.77
N ARG A 108 -14.67 18.71 5.92
CA ARG A 108 -13.54 18.67 6.85
C ARG A 108 -12.49 19.72 6.51
N ALA A 109 -12.13 19.84 5.23
CA ALA A 109 -11.19 20.83 4.74
C ALA A 109 -11.66 22.26 5.07
N LYS A 110 -12.94 22.56 4.85
CA LYS A 110 -13.53 23.85 5.20
C LYS A 110 -13.44 24.15 6.70
N GLN A 111 -13.74 23.16 7.56
CA GLN A 111 -13.60 23.32 9.01
C GLN A 111 -12.15 23.62 9.43
N LEU A 112 -11.18 22.97 8.79
CA LEU A 112 -9.76 23.22 9.04
C LEU A 112 -9.37 24.65 8.65
N ASP A 113 -9.82 25.12 7.50
CA ASP A 113 -9.60 26.49 7.04
C ASP A 113 -10.25 27.53 7.96
N GLU A 114 -11.47 27.27 8.45
CA GLU A 114 -12.16 28.15 9.41
C GLU A 114 -11.45 28.23 10.76
N VAL A 115 -10.87 27.12 11.24
CA VAL A 115 -10.03 27.11 12.45
C VAL A 115 -8.77 27.93 12.19
N PHE A 116 -8.05 27.66 11.10
CA PHE A 116 -6.81 28.35 10.76
C PHE A 116 -7.02 29.86 10.58
N ALA A 117 -8.07 30.27 9.87
CA ALA A 117 -8.40 31.69 9.68
C ALA A 117 -8.71 32.42 11.00
N ARG A 118 -9.30 31.72 11.98
CA ARG A 118 -9.63 32.30 13.30
C ARG A 118 -8.43 32.34 14.24
N THR A 119 -7.56 31.34 14.21
CA THR A 119 -6.49 31.17 15.22
C THR A 119 -5.09 31.48 14.71
N GLY A 120 -4.87 31.43 13.39
CA GLY A 120 -3.54 31.44 12.78
C GLY A 120 -2.73 30.17 13.04
N VAL A 121 -3.36 29.11 13.59
CA VAL A 121 -2.67 27.88 14.01
C VAL A 121 -3.26 26.67 13.30
N THR A 122 -2.38 25.84 12.75
CA THR A 122 -2.74 24.58 12.08
C THR A 122 -3.28 23.55 13.07
N THR A 123 -4.34 22.84 12.69
CA THR A 123 -4.84 21.68 13.43
C THR A 123 -3.93 20.47 13.21
N GLY A 124 -2.88 20.34 14.03
CA GLY A 124 -1.97 19.20 13.99
C GLY A 124 -0.98 19.20 12.81
N PRO A 125 -0.07 18.21 12.75
CA PRO A 125 1.05 18.18 11.81
C PRO A 125 0.66 17.80 10.37
N LEU A 126 -0.56 17.30 10.14
CA LEU A 126 -1.09 16.92 8.82
C LEU A 126 -2.22 17.85 8.36
N HIS A 127 -2.31 19.06 8.91
CA HIS A 127 -3.37 20.02 8.64
C HIS A 127 -3.68 20.15 7.14
N GLY A 128 -4.91 19.77 6.76
CA GLY A 128 -5.45 19.96 5.42
C GLY A 128 -4.92 18.98 4.37
N LEU A 129 -4.02 18.07 4.73
CA LEU A 129 -3.39 17.15 3.77
C LEU A 129 -4.33 16.01 3.37
N PRO A 130 -4.64 15.83 2.06
CA PRO A 130 -5.43 14.69 1.61
C PRO A 130 -4.65 13.38 1.69
N ILE A 131 -5.21 12.37 2.34
CA ILE A 131 -4.59 11.04 2.48
C ILE A 131 -5.58 9.95 2.04
N SER A 132 -5.12 9.08 1.15
CA SER A 132 -5.87 7.88 0.74
C SER A 132 -5.59 6.71 1.69
N ILE A 133 -6.57 5.82 1.85
CA ILE A 133 -6.46 4.66 2.72
C ILE A 133 -6.95 3.38 2.02
N LYS A 134 -6.24 2.28 2.23
CA LYS A 134 -6.67 0.95 1.77
C LYS A 134 -8.07 0.61 2.29
N GLU A 135 -8.86 -0.11 1.50
CA GLU A 135 -10.24 -0.44 1.88
C GLU A 135 -10.37 -1.12 3.26
N SER A 136 -9.36 -1.86 3.74
CA SER A 136 -9.42 -2.55 5.03
C SER A 136 -9.55 -1.64 6.25
N PHE A 137 -9.18 -0.36 6.12
CA PHE A 137 -9.34 0.63 7.18
C PHE A 137 -10.79 1.08 7.27
N ASN A 138 -11.32 1.04 8.49
CA ASN A 138 -12.67 1.47 8.81
C ASN A 138 -12.66 2.99 9.05
N VAL A 139 -13.47 3.70 8.26
CA VAL A 139 -13.82 5.10 8.46
C VAL A 139 -15.29 5.13 8.86
N PRO A 140 -15.67 5.78 9.97
CA PRO A 140 -17.06 5.78 10.42
C PRO A 140 -18.05 6.22 9.35
N GLY A 141 -19.08 5.40 9.13
CA GLY A 141 -20.12 5.66 8.13
C GLY A 141 -19.63 5.57 6.68
N VAL A 142 -18.52 4.90 6.40
CA VAL A 142 -18.04 4.54 5.05
C VAL A 142 -17.95 3.01 4.96
N PRO A 143 -18.50 2.37 3.90
CA PRO A 143 -18.47 0.91 3.76
C PRO A 143 -17.06 0.31 3.73
N THR A 144 -16.95 -0.95 4.18
CA THR A 144 -15.75 -1.79 4.06
C THR A 144 -16.17 -3.20 3.64
N THR A 145 -15.96 -3.54 2.37
CA THR A 145 -16.41 -4.82 1.79
C THR A 145 -15.28 -5.84 1.65
N LEU A 146 -14.04 -5.35 1.61
CA LEU A 146 -12.84 -6.14 1.28
C LEU A 146 -12.92 -6.86 -0.09
N GLY A 147 -13.72 -6.34 -1.01
CA GLY A 147 -13.98 -6.96 -2.29
C GLY A 147 -14.78 -8.28 -2.24
N PHE A 148 -15.45 -8.58 -1.11
CA PHE A 148 -16.37 -9.71 -1.00
C PHE A 148 -17.82 -9.27 -1.24
N VAL A 149 -18.53 -9.98 -2.10
CA VAL A 149 -19.95 -9.70 -2.38
C VAL A 149 -20.80 -9.85 -1.11
N GLY A 150 -20.52 -10.87 -0.29
CA GLY A 150 -21.25 -11.09 0.96
C GLY A 150 -21.05 -10.00 2.02
N PHE A 151 -20.07 -9.11 1.84
CA PHE A 151 -19.83 -8.01 2.78
C PHE A 151 -20.56 -6.73 2.36
N LEU A 152 -21.13 -6.67 1.15
CA LEU A 152 -21.96 -5.54 0.70
C LEU A 152 -23.22 -5.35 1.55
N ASP A 153 -23.71 -6.43 2.16
CA ASP A 153 -24.91 -6.39 3.02
C ASP A 153 -24.59 -5.92 4.46
N ARG A 154 -23.31 -5.71 4.79
CA ARG A 154 -22.91 -5.26 6.13
C ARG A 154 -23.10 -3.76 6.27
N PRO A 155 -23.58 -3.27 7.42
CA PRO A 155 -23.62 -1.84 7.68
C PRO A 155 -22.17 -1.29 7.70
N PRO A 156 -21.96 -0.03 7.27
CA PRO A 156 -20.71 0.67 7.49
C PRO A 156 -20.28 0.62 8.96
N ALA A 157 -18.98 0.56 9.20
CA ALA A 157 -18.45 0.56 10.55
C ALA A 157 -18.88 1.82 11.31
N SER A 158 -19.28 1.66 12.57
CA SER A 158 -19.58 2.78 13.48
C SER A 158 -18.33 3.33 14.16
N THR A 159 -17.26 2.54 14.23
CA THR A 159 -15.98 2.89 14.86
C THR A 159 -14.87 3.05 13.84
N SER A 160 -13.88 3.87 14.19
CA SER A 160 -12.70 4.12 13.38
C SER A 160 -11.65 3.04 13.61
N SER A 161 -10.85 2.72 12.58
CA SER A 161 -9.55 2.08 12.82
C SER A 161 -8.64 3.05 13.59
N ALA A 162 -7.76 2.52 14.43
CA ALA A 162 -6.85 3.31 15.27
C ALA A 162 -6.01 4.30 14.44
N LEU A 163 -5.47 3.84 13.30
CA LEU A 163 -4.69 4.67 12.41
C LEU A 163 -5.52 5.80 11.75
N VAL A 164 -6.77 5.52 11.38
CA VAL A 164 -7.69 6.54 10.82
C VAL A 164 -7.96 7.64 11.84
N GLU A 165 -8.12 7.28 13.11
CA GLU A 165 -8.31 8.24 14.20
C GLU A 165 -7.08 9.13 14.39
N ILE A 166 -5.88 8.54 14.42
CA ILE A 166 -4.61 9.28 14.50
C ILE A 166 -4.46 10.28 13.36
N LEU A 167 -4.74 9.86 12.12
CA LEU A 167 -4.61 10.73 10.95
C LEU A 167 -5.60 11.90 11.01
N ASN A 168 -6.87 11.64 11.35
CA ASN A 168 -7.88 12.68 11.49
C ASN A 168 -7.55 13.67 12.62
N ASN A 169 -7.09 13.17 13.77
CA ASN A 169 -6.68 13.98 14.92
C ASN A 169 -5.42 14.81 14.62
N SER A 170 -4.57 14.31 13.72
CA SER A 170 -3.39 15.03 13.22
C SER A 170 -3.72 16.10 12.16
N GLY A 171 -4.99 16.24 11.77
CA GLY A 171 -5.44 17.26 10.82
C GLY A 171 -5.58 16.81 9.37
N ALA A 172 -5.37 15.53 9.08
CA ALA A 172 -5.50 15.02 7.72
C ALA A 172 -6.95 15.06 7.22
N VAL A 173 -7.09 15.04 5.90
CA VAL A 173 -8.37 14.95 5.19
C VAL A 173 -8.43 13.61 4.46
N LEU A 174 -9.17 12.64 5.02
CA LEU A 174 -9.45 11.39 4.32
C LEU A 174 -10.60 11.60 3.33
N TYR A 175 -10.47 11.07 2.12
CA TYR A 175 -11.39 11.39 1.02
C TYR A 175 -11.77 10.18 0.14
N VAL A 176 -10.95 9.13 0.14
CA VAL A 176 -11.19 7.92 -0.65
C VAL A 176 -10.73 6.67 0.09
N LYS A 177 -11.33 5.54 -0.27
CA LYS A 177 -10.81 4.20 0.01
C LYS A 177 -10.36 3.52 -1.28
N THR A 178 -9.25 2.80 -1.22
CA THR A 178 -8.62 2.22 -2.42
C THR A 178 -8.81 0.72 -2.54
N ASN A 179 -8.91 0.27 -3.80
CA ASN A 179 -9.29 -1.07 -4.21
C ASN A 179 -8.19 -2.12 -3.93
N ILE A 180 -8.65 -3.35 -3.69
CA ILE A 180 -7.86 -4.49 -3.19
C ILE A 180 -8.25 -5.79 -3.93
N PRO A 181 -7.46 -6.87 -3.90
CA PRO A 181 -7.91 -8.16 -4.41
C PRO A 181 -8.85 -8.89 -3.45
N GLN A 182 -9.63 -9.85 -3.96
CA GLN A 182 -10.33 -10.83 -3.11
C GLN A 182 -9.35 -11.43 -2.08
N THR A 183 -9.82 -11.62 -0.84
CA THR A 183 -9.04 -12.14 0.31
C THR A 183 -7.87 -11.28 0.80
N MET A 184 -7.43 -10.27 0.04
CA MET A 184 -6.17 -9.56 0.23
C MET A 184 -4.90 -10.42 0.14
N MET A 185 -5.01 -11.72 -0.17
CA MET A 185 -3.93 -12.70 -0.15
C MET A 185 -3.46 -13.09 -1.55
N THR A 186 -3.20 -12.10 -2.39
CA THR A 186 -2.56 -12.28 -3.70
C THR A 186 -1.83 -10.99 -4.12
N PRO A 187 -0.67 -11.06 -4.80
CA PRO A 187 0.07 -9.89 -5.27
C PRO A 187 -0.48 -9.33 -6.60
N ASP A 188 -1.80 -9.22 -6.67
CA ASP A 188 -2.57 -8.56 -7.74
C ASP A 188 -3.71 -7.78 -7.08
N SER A 189 -4.50 -7.00 -7.83
CA SER A 189 -5.64 -6.23 -7.26
C SER A 189 -6.88 -6.37 -8.14
N HIS A 190 -7.60 -7.47 -7.96
CA HIS A 190 -8.84 -7.78 -8.66
C HIS A 190 -9.86 -8.39 -7.69
N ASN A 191 -11.10 -7.93 -7.75
CA ASN A 191 -12.22 -8.58 -7.08
C ASN A 191 -13.49 -8.41 -7.93
N ASN A 192 -14.53 -9.21 -7.64
CA ASN A 192 -15.77 -9.16 -8.43
C ASN A 192 -16.67 -7.97 -8.06
N VAL A 193 -16.48 -7.36 -6.89
CA VAL A 193 -17.28 -6.22 -6.44
C VAL A 193 -16.95 -4.98 -7.26
N PHE A 194 -15.68 -4.55 -7.27
CA PHE A 194 -15.24 -3.32 -7.92
C PHE A 194 -14.57 -3.55 -9.27
N GLY A 195 -14.06 -4.76 -9.51
CA GLY A 195 -13.28 -5.09 -10.70
C GLY A 195 -11.77 -5.01 -10.45
N ARG A 196 -11.02 -4.86 -11.54
CA ARG A 196 -9.55 -4.95 -11.54
C ARG A 196 -8.90 -3.58 -11.56
N VAL A 197 -7.94 -3.38 -10.66
CA VAL A 197 -7.04 -2.22 -10.70
C VAL A 197 -6.06 -2.38 -11.86
N LEU A 198 -5.98 -1.37 -12.71
CA LEU A 198 -5.04 -1.32 -13.84
C LEU A 198 -3.79 -0.52 -13.47
N ASN A 199 -2.63 -0.96 -13.95
CA ASN A 199 -1.40 -0.21 -13.75
C ASN A 199 -1.37 1.05 -14.64
N PRO A 200 -1.11 2.25 -14.09
CA PRO A 200 -1.13 3.48 -14.87
C PRO A 200 0.03 3.61 -15.88
N HIS A 201 1.13 2.87 -15.72
CA HIS A 201 2.22 2.82 -16.70
C HIS A 201 1.89 1.93 -17.90
N GLY A 202 0.95 0.99 -17.74
CA GLY A 202 0.65 -0.04 -18.72
C GLY A 202 -0.57 -0.85 -18.29
N ARG A 203 -1.76 -0.55 -18.82
CA ARG A 203 -3.03 -1.17 -18.35
C ARG A 203 -3.16 -2.68 -18.56
N SER A 204 -2.27 -3.30 -19.34
CA SER A 204 -2.17 -4.76 -19.47
C SER A 204 -1.34 -5.42 -18.36
N LEU A 205 -0.75 -4.63 -17.47
CA LEU A 205 0.09 -5.06 -16.36
C LEU A 205 -0.63 -4.90 -15.02
N THR A 206 -0.26 -5.72 -14.05
CA THR A 206 -0.80 -5.61 -12.69
C THR A 206 -0.33 -4.33 -12.01
N ALA A 207 -1.21 -3.72 -11.20
CA ALA A 207 -0.84 -2.69 -10.24
C ALA A 207 -0.14 -3.26 -9.00
N GLY A 208 0.08 -4.58 -8.95
CA GLY A 208 0.51 -5.29 -7.76
C GLY A 208 -0.62 -5.43 -6.75
N GLY A 209 -0.31 -6.00 -5.59
CA GLY A 209 -1.29 -6.19 -4.54
C GLY A 209 -0.67 -6.57 -3.21
N SER A 210 -1.43 -6.51 -2.12
CA SER A 210 -2.88 -6.23 -2.09
C SER A 210 -3.29 -4.76 -1.97
N SER A 211 -2.35 -3.81 -1.89
CA SER A 211 -2.65 -2.36 -1.93
C SER A 211 -2.49 -1.76 -3.33
N GLY A 212 -2.95 -2.45 -4.38
CA GLY A 212 -2.78 -1.98 -5.76
C GLY A 212 -3.54 -0.70 -6.07
N GLY A 213 -4.71 -0.48 -5.43
CA GLY A 213 -5.43 0.78 -5.53
C GLY A 213 -4.61 1.97 -5.04
N GLU A 214 -3.97 1.87 -3.86
CA GLU A 214 -3.01 2.88 -3.39
C GLU A 214 -1.87 3.09 -4.39
N GLY A 215 -1.25 2.00 -4.87
CA GLY A 215 -0.13 2.11 -5.81
C GLY A 215 -0.50 2.86 -7.09
N ALA A 216 -1.65 2.53 -7.68
CA ALA A 216 -2.15 3.19 -8.89
C ALA A 216 -2.55 4.65 -8.63
N LEU A 217 -3.27 4.92 -7.53
CA LEU A 217 -3.74 6.26 -7.19
C LEU A 217 -2.58 7.23 -6.90
N VAL A 218 -1.60 6.78 -6.09
CA VAL A 218 -0.40 7.57 -5.78
C VAL A 218 0.42 7.77 -7.05
N ALA A 219 0.62 6.74 -7.89
CA ALA A 219 1.36 6.92 -9.15
C ALA A 219 0.72 7.98 -10.08
N MET A 220 -0.61 8.08 -10.09
CA MET A 220 -1.33 9.11 -10.83
C MET A 220 -1.38 10.48 -10.14
N ARG A 221 -0.74 10.63 -8.98
CA ARG A 221 -0.82 11.81 -8.09
C ARG A 221 -2.26 12.15 -7.69
N GLY A 222 -3.16 11.17 -7.76
CA GLY A 222 -4.51 11.28 -7.23
C GLY A 222 -4.53 11.25 -5.70
N SER A 223 -3.42 10.84 -5.09
CA SER A 223 -3.08 10.96 -3.66
C SER A 223 -1.60 11.31 -3.53
N ILE A 224 -1.26 12.19 -2.59
CA ILE A 224 0.14 12.56 -2.30
C ILE A 224 0.80 11.63 -1.28
N LEU A 225 -0.03 11.03 -0.41
CA LEU A 225 0.34 10.07 0.61
C LEU A 225 -0.82 9.10 0.80
N GLY A 226 -0.54 7.81 0.61
CA GLY A 226 -1.50 6.72 0.76
C GLY A 226 -1.10 5.75 1.86
N VAL A 227 -2.05 4.99 2.41
CA VAL A 227 -1.79 4.00 3.46
C VAL A 227 -2.20 2.60 3.02
N GLY A 228 -1.22 1.71 2.91
CA GLY A 228 -1.43 0.29 2.64
C GLY A 228 -1.18 -0.61 3.86
N THR A 229 -1.33 -1.91 3.66
CA THR A 229 -0.99 -2.95 4.64
C THR A 229 -0.13 -4.01 3.98
N ASP A 230 0.77 -4.64 4.74
CA ASP A 230 1.80 -5.54 4.23
C ASP A 230 2.05 -6.70 5.22
N ILE A 231 1.64 -7.90 4.82
CA ILE A 231 1.96 -9.17 5.49
C ILE A 231 2.93 -10.06 4.70
N ALA A 232 3.08 -9.78 3.40
CA ALA A 232 3.99 -10.53 2.52
C ALA A 232 4.67 -9.65 1.45
N GLY A 233 4.35 -8.36 1.37
CA GLY A 233 4.75 -7.48 0.27
C GLY A 233 3.70 -6.45 -0.12
N SER A 234 2.50 -6.47 0.46
CA SER A 234 1.35 -5.73 -0.06
C SER A 234 1.44 -4.19 -0.07
N VAL A 235 2.46 -3.58 0.55
CA VAL A 235 2.84 -2.16 0.32
C VAL A 235 3.95 -2.04 -0.72
N ARG A 236 4.97 -2.91 -0.63
CA ARG A 236 6.18 -2.86 -1.45
C ARG A 236 5.95 -3.33 -2.90
N ILE A 237 5.05 -4.28 -3.13
CA ILE A 237 4.73 -4.84 -4.44
C ILE A 237 3.98 -3.79 -5.30
N PRO A 238 2.89 -3.15 -4.82
CA PRO A 238 2.30 -2.03 -5.56
C PRO A 238 3.27 -0.87 -5.79
N ALA A 239 4.13 -0.58 -4.81
CA ALA A 239 5.15 0.46 -4.97
C ALA A 239 6.13 0.16 -6.12
N LEU A 240 6.62 -1.08 -6.19
CA LEU A 240 7.43 -1.57 -7.32
C LEU A 240 6.66 -1.48 -8.65
N CYS A 241 5.44 -2.03 -8.69
CA CYS A 241 4.67 -2.15 -9.93
C CYS A 241 4.26 -0.79 -10.49
N CYS A 242 3.86 0.15 -9.64
CA CYS A 242 3.35 1.46 -10.04
C CYS A 242 4.42 2.56 -9.98
N GLY A 243 5.67 2.25 -9.60
CA GLY A 243 6.79 3.19 -9.64
C GLY A 243 6.71 4.30 -8.58
N VAL A 244 6.30 3.96 -7.36
CA VAL A 244 6.23 4.88 -6.21
C VAL A 244 7.10 4.38 -5.05
N PHE A 245 7.28 5.19 -4.02
CA PHE A 245 7.90 4.73 -2.77
C PHE A 245 6.85 4.02 -1.91
N GLY A 246 7.24 2.95 -1.22
CA GLY A 246 6.37 2.27 -0.25
C GLY A 246 7.17 1.77 0.92
N PHE A 247 6.84 2.14 2.16
CA PHE A 247 7.60 1.72 3.32
C PHE A 247 6.82 0.72 4.17
N LYS A 248 7.44 -0.42 4.52
CA LYS A 248 6.89 -1.36 5.49
C LYS A 248 7.63 -1.21 6.82
N PRO A 249 7.02 -0.61 7.84
CA PRO A 249 7.57 -0.56 9.19
C PRO A 249 7.74 -1.96 9.78
N THR A 250 8.43 -2.04 10.91
CA THR A 250 8.32 -3.18 11.81
C THR A 250 6.84 -3.31 12.21
N ALA A 251 6.31 -4.54 12.20
CA ALA A 251 4.94 -4.78 12.66
C ALA A 251 4.78 -4.25 14.09
N CYS A 252 3.55 -3.87 14.43
CA CYS A 252 3.20 -3.26 15.72
C CYS A 252 3.78 -1.86 15.98
N ARG A 253 4.55 -1.23 15.08
CA ARG A 253 4.91 0.20 15.25
C ARG A 253 3.78 1.13 14.84
N VAL A 254 3.18 0.88 13.69
CA VAL A 254 1.95 1.56 13.26
C VAL A 254 0.77 0.75 13.78
N PRO A 255 -0.22 1.38 14.45
CA PRO A 255 -1.36 0.67 15.01
C PRO A 255 -2.22 0.08 13.88
N TYR A 256 -2.74 -1.11 14.14
CA TYR A 256 -3.48 -1.95 13.20
C TYR A 256 -4.92 -2.24 13.66
N ALA A 257 -5.26 -1.95 14.93
CA ALA A 257 -6.56 -2.19 15.53
C ALA A 257 -7.74 -1.53 14.77
N GLY A 258 -8.90 -2.19 14.84
CA GLY A 258 -10.17 -1.69 14.29
C GLY A 258 -10.31 -1.79 12.78
N GLN A 259 -9.47 -2.56 12.09
CA GLN A 259 -9.64 -2.87 10.66
C GLN A 259 -10.60 -4.03 10.42
N THR A 260 -11.21 -4.08 9.23
CA THR A 260 -11.96 -5.26 8.80
C THR A 260 -10.99 -6.33 8.30
N SER A 261 -11.16 -7.57 8.78
CA SER A 261 -10.32 -8.72 8.40
C SER A 261 -11.09 -9.73 7.54
N ALA A 262 -10.40 -10.32 6.57
CA ALA A 262 -10.86 -11.46 5.79
C ALA A 262 -10.49 -12.82 6.43
N GLY A 263 -9.51 -12.80 7.35
CA GLY A 263 -8.95 -13.99 7.97
C GLY A 263 -9.64 -14.38 9.27
N ARG A 264 -9.43 -15.62 9.69
CA ARG A 264 -9.95 -16.16 10.95
C ARG A 264 -9.41 -15.35 12.15
N PRO A 265 -10.29 -14.83 13.05
CA PRO A 265 -9.86 -14.19 14.28
C PRO A 265 -8.99 -15.13 15.13
N GLY A 266 -7.97 -14.58 15.80
CA GLY A 266 -7.08 -15.35 16.67
C GLY A 266 -5.99 -16.15 15.95
N MET A 267 -5.83 -16.01 14.62
CA MET A 267 -4.66 -16.56 13.93
C MET A 267 -3.36 -15.99 14.50
N THR A 268 -2.39 -16.87 14.74
CA THR A 268 -1.05 -16.51 15.23
C THR A 268 -0.02 -16.65 14.12
N GLY A 269 1.13 -15.97 14.26
CA GLY A 269 2.25 -16.11 13.34
C GLY A 269 2.78 -14.78 12.83
N ILE A 270 2.72 -14.56 11.51
CA ILE A 270 3.26 -13.38 10.85
C ILE A 270 2.28 -12.21 11.02
N PHE A 271 2.74 -11.14 11.66
CA PHE A 271 1.92 -9.95 11.86
C PHE A 271 1.96 -9.03 10.63
N PRO A 272 0.81 -8.50 10.18
CA PRO A 272 0.79 -7.46 9.16
C PRO A 272 1.32 -6.13 9.72
N SER A 273 1.73 -5.24 8.82
CA SER A 273 2.12 -3.87 9.16
C SER A 273 1.44 -2.89 8.21
N ALA A 274 0.91 -1.79 8.75
CA ALA A 274 0.45 -0.67 7.95
C ALA A 274 1.62 0.27 7.62
N GLY A 275 1.63 0.82 6.42
CA GLY A 275 2.74 1.65 5.94
C GLY A 275 2.39 2.54 4.75
N PRO A 276 3.17 3.62 4.53
CA PRO A 276 2.84 4.62 3.54
C PRO A 276 3.26 4.21 2.11
N LEU A 277 2.50 4.67 1.12
CA LEU A 277 2.90 4.80 -0.28
C LEU A 277 2.94 6.29 -0.65
N CYS A 278 4.01 6.77 -1.30
CA CYS A 278 4.26 8.20 -1.51
C CYS A 278 5.27 8.48 -2.64
N HIS A 279 5.57 9.75 -2.88
CA HIS A 279 6.52 10.19 -3.91
C HIS A 279 7.92 10.53 -3.41
N SER A 280 8.15 10.55 -2.09
CA SER A 280 9.47 10.86 -1.53
C SER A 280 9.74 10.10 -0.23
N ILE A 281 11.02 9.89 0.09
CA ILE A 281 11.42 9.27 1.36
C ILE A 281 11.04 10.15 2.56
N ARG A 282 11.09 11.48 2.41
CA ARG A 282 10.72 12.40 3.49
C ARG A 282 9.23 12.36 3.80
N ASP A 283 8.37 12.01 2.84
CA ASP A 283 6.94 11.79 3.08
C ASP A 283 6.67 10.49 3.87
N ALA A 284 7.42 9.42 3.57
CA ALA A 284 7.37 8.21 4.37
C ALA A 284 7.85 8.47 5.81
N GLU A 285 8.90 9.28 5.99
CA GLU A 285 9.36 9.72 7.30
C GLU A 285 8.33 10.58 8.03
N LEU A 286 7.72 11.56 7.35
CA LEU A 286 6.64 12.39 7.87
C LEU A 286 5.51 11.53 8.44
N PHE A 287 5.03 10.55 7.66
CA PHE A 287 3.97 9.64 8.10
C PHE A 287 4.35 8.90 9.38
N LEU A 288 5.53 8.29 9.42
CA LEU A 288 5.99 7.54 10.60
C LEU A 288 6.18 8.45 11.80
N ARG A 289 6.78 9.62 11.61
CA ARG A 289 7.00 10.58 12.69
C ARG A 289 5.69 11.03 13.31
N VAL A 290 4.68 11.34 12.50
CA VAL A 290 3.35 11.74 12.99
C VAL A 290 2.70 10.60 13.77
N VAL A 291 2.65 9.40 13.18
CA VAL A 291 1.97 8.25 13.79
C VAL A 291 2.68 7.77 15.06
N LEU A 292 4.00 7.63 15.05
CA LEU A 292 4.72 7.09 16.22
C LEU A 292 4.76 8.08 17.39
N ASN A 293 4.57 9.38 17.13
CA ASN A 293 4.50 10.40 18.18
C ASN A 293 3.07 10.68 18.67
N SER A 294 2.05 9.98 18.14
CA SER A 294 0.64 10.17 18.52
C SER A 294 0.15 9.22 19.63
N ARG A 295 1.08 8.60 20.37
CA ARG A 295 0.82 7.54 21.37
C ARG A 295 -0.07 6.39 20.86
N PRO A 296 0.36 5.62 19.83
CA PRO A 296 -0.38 4.47 19.33
C PRO A 296 -0.94 3.47 20.37
N PRO A 297 -0.25 3.17 21.50
CA PRO A 297 -0.76 2.24 22.50
C PRO A 297 -2.08 2.64 23.16
N ASP A 298 -2.45 3.93 23.12
CA ASP A 298 -3.74 4.40 23.65
C ASP A 298 -4.93 3.91 22.79
N LEU A 299 -4.68 3.44 21.56
CA LEU A 299 -5.71 3.00 20.59
C LEU A 299 -5.55 1.53 20.12
N ASP A 300 -4.41 0.89 20.40
CA ASP A 300 -4.10 -0.47 19.96
C ASP A 300 -3.18 -1.16 20.98
N ASP A 301 -3.68 -2.23 21.60
CA ASP A 301 -2.99 -3.01 22.63
C ASP A 301 -1.74 -3.75 22.13
N LEU A 302 -1.63 -3.95 20.82
CA LEU A 302 -0.44 -4.55 20.21
C LEU A 302 0.60 -3.50 19.79
N ALA A 303 0.26 -2.21 19.80
CA ALA A 303 1.19 -1.18 19.35
C ALA A 303 2.36 -1.00 20.33
N LEU A 304 3.57 -0.94 19.78
CA LEU A 304 4.79 -0.71 20.54
C LEU A 304 4.92 0.76 20.89
N ASP A 305 5.11 1.07 22.17
CA ASP A 305 5.35 2.42 22.67
C ASP A 305 6.80 2.87 22.43
N VAL A 306 7.15 3.04 21.16
CA VAL A 306 8.48 3.50 20.75
C VAL A 306 8.30 4.73 19.87
N PRO A 307 8.60 5.94 20.39
CA PRO A 307 8.45 7.17 19.63
C PRO A 307 9.40 7.21 18.43
N TRP A 308 9.13 8.12 17.50
CA TRP A 308 10.05 8.33 16.38
C TRP A 308 11.40 8.83 16.91
N SER A 309 12.45 8.09 16.60
CA SER A 309 13.83 8.46 16.91
C SER A 309 14.63 8.54 15.61
N PRO A 310 15.15 9.71 15.23
CA PRO A 310 16.00 9.83 14.06
C PRO A 310 17.31 9.05 14.31
N ALA A 311 17.73 8.27 13.32
CA ALA A 311 19.03 7.62 13.38
C ALA A 311 20.14 8.69 13.28
N PRO A 312 21.24 8.56 14.06
CA PRO A 312 22.37 9.46 13.92
C PRO A 312 22.95 9.34 12.50
N PRO A 313 23.34 10.47 11.87
CA PRO A 313 23.96 10.42 10.55
C PRO A 313 25.25 9.62 10.61
N LYS A 314 25.49 8.80 9.58
CA LYS A 314 26.75 8.08 9.37
C LYS A 314 27.31 8.46 8.01
N GLU A 315 28.58 8.86 7.97
CA GLU A 315 29.27 9.21 6.72
C GLU A 315 29.44 7.97 5.82
N THR A 316 29.78 6.83 6.42
CA THR A 316 29.93 5.55 5.73
C THR A 316 28.95 4.54 6.30
N LEU A 317 28.17 3.92 5.41
CA LEU A 317 27.28 2.80 5.74
C LEU A 317 27.92 1.48 5.31
N THR A 318 27.69 0.42 6.08
CA THR A 318 27.92 -0.96 5.65
C THR A 318 26.61 -1.56 5.14
N ILE A 319 26.59 -1.94 3.87
CA ILE A 319 25.40 -2.35 3.12
C ILE A 319 25.56 -3.80 2.69
N GLY A 320 24.69 -4.68 3.17
CA GLY A 320 24.67 -6.08 2.74
C GLY A 320 23.86 -6.26 1.45
N LEU A 321 24.47 -6.74 0.38
CA LEU A 321 23.82 -7.08 -0.87
C LEU A 321 23.23 -8.49 -0.79
N LEU A 322 21.92 -8.59 -0.90
CA LEU A 322 21.20 -9.86 -0.91
C LEU A 322 21.33 -10.55 -2.28
N PRO A 323 21.44 -11.90 -2.30
CA PRO A 323 21.43 -12.64 -3.55
C PRO A 323 20.05 -12.63 -4.22
N GLU A 324 20.04 -12.99 -5.49
CA GLU A 324 18.82 -13.45 -6.15
C GLU A 324 18.46 -14.87 -5.71
N ASP A 325 17.18 -15.23 -5.81
CA ASP A 325 16.76 -16.61 -5.58
C ASP A 325 17.08 -17.46 -6.83
N PRO A 326 17.78 -18.59 -6.72
CA PRO A 326 18.12 -19.43 -7.87
C PRO A 326 16.90 -19.92 -8.67
N SER A 327 15.72 -20.04 -8.03
CA SER A 327 14.48 -20.44 -8.70
C SER A 327 13.77 -19.29 -9.41
N LEU A 328 14.15 -18.04 -9.11
CA LEU A 328 13.53 -16.81 -9.61
C LEU A 328 14.62 -15.76 -9.91
N PRO A 329 15.54 -16.02 -10.87
CA PRO A 329 16.68 -15.16 -11.16
C PRO A 329 16.24 -13.78 -11.65
N LEU A 330 17.03 -12.74 -11.36
CA LEU A 330 16.67 -11.38 -11.75
C LEU A 330 16.69 -11.21 -13.27
N HIS A 331 15.61 -10.64 -13.80
CA HIS A 331 15.54 -10.21 -15.19
C HIS A 331 16.51 -9.05 -15.43
N PRO A 332 16.98 -8.85 -16.68
CA PRO A 332 17.98 -7.82 -17.00
C PRO A 332 17.67 -6.40 -16.48
N PRO A 333 16.42 -5.89 -16.53
CA PRO A 333 16.11 -4.57 -15.96
C PRO A 333 16.31 -4.47 -14.45
N MET A 334 15.98 -5.53 -13.71
CA MET A 334 16.15 -5.57 -12.25
C MET A 334 17.62 -5.66 -11.87
N ARG A 335 18.38 -6.53 -12.56
CA ARG A 335 19.84 -6.62 -12.37
C ARG A 335 20.53 -5.28 -12.63
N ARG A 336 20.25 -4.65 -13.78
CA ARG A 336 20.81 -3.32 -14.10
C ARG A 336 20.50 -2.27 -13.03
N THR A 337 19.29 -2.28 -12.49
CA THR A 337 18.88 -1.33 -11.45
C THR A 337 19.65 -1.56 -10.15
N LEU A 338 19.80 -2.82 -9.75
CA LEU A 338 20.57 -3.20 -8.55
C LEU A 338 22.05 -2.86 -8.72
N ASP A 339 22.65 -3.18 -9.87
CA ASP A 339 24.06 -2.89 -10.16
C ASP A 339 24.31 -1.37 -10.19
N ALA A 340 23.38 -0.59 -10.74
CA ALA A 340 23.46 0.88 -10.73
C ALA A 340 23.39 1.45 -9.29
N ALA A 341 22.52 0.89 -8.44
CA ALA A 341 22.44 1.28 -7.03
C ALA A 341 23.73 0.93 -6.27
N VAL A 342 24.27 -0.28 -6.46
CA VAL A 342 25.56 -0.70 -5.87
C VAL A 342 26.69 0.22 -6.32
N LYS A 343 26.77 0.53 -7.61
CA LYS A 343 27.79 1.45 -8.15
C LYS A 343 27.66 2.85 -7.53
N ALA A 344 26.44 3.40 -7.45
CA ALA A 344 26.20 4.72 -6.87
C ALA A 344 26.56 4.78 -5.37
N LEU A 345 26.17 3.76 -4.59
CA LEU A 345 26.47 3.67 -3.16
C LEU A 345 27.97 3.51 -2.90
N THR A 346 28.66 2.70 -3.71
CA THR A 346 30.11 2.52 -3.61
C THR A 346 30.85 3.82 -3.98
N ALA A 347 30.42 4.51 -5.04
CA ALA A 347 30.99 5.80 -5.44
C ALA A 347 30.76 6.90 -4.40
N ALA A 348 29.68 6.82 -3.61
CA ALA A 348 29.42 7.69 -2.48
C ALA A 348 30.24 7.34 -1.21
N GLY A 349 31.13 6.34 -1.29
CA GLY A 349 32.02 5.97 -0.19
C GLY A 349 31.42 4.97 0.82
N HIS A 350 30.30 4.31 0.50
CA HIS A 350 29.72 3.27 1.34
C HIS A 350 30.36 1.89 1.07
N ARG A 351 30.39 1.03 2.09
CA ARG A 351 30.92 -0.32 2.01
C ARG A 351 29.80 -1.29 1.62
N VAL A 352 29.90 -1.94 0.47
CA VAL A 352 28.93 -2.97 0.03
C VAL A 352 29.54 -4.37 0.22
N ILE A 353 28.83 -5.26 0.91
CA ILE A 353 29.25 -6.64 1.22
C ILE A 353 28.30 -7.61 0.52
N ASP A 354 28.83 -8.52 -0.30
CA ASP A 354 28.04 -9.60 -0.90
C ASP A 354 27.65 -10.66 0.15
N LEU A 355 26.35 -10.90 0.32
CA LEU A 355 25.83 -11.87 1.28
C LEU A 355 25.39 -13.20 0.63
N SER A 356 25.73 -13.45 -0.63
CA SER A 356 25.28 -14.64 -1.38
C SER A 356 25.59 -15.97 -0.68
N ALA A 357 26.71 -16.05 0.06
CA ALA A 357 27.10 -17.26 0.80
C ALA A 357 26.45 -17.40 2.19
N GLN A 358 25.80 -16.35 2.71
CA GLN A 358 25.31 -16.30 4.10
C GLN A 358 23.79 -16.12 4.18
N ALA A 359 23.17 -15.52 3.16
CA ALA A 359 21.77 -15.14 3.18
C ALA A 359 20.83 -16.36 3.21
N PRO A 360 19.69 -16.28 3.93
CA PRO A 360 18.67 -17.32 3.89
C PRO A 360 18.07 -17.47 2.50
N SER A 361 17.68 -18.70 2.14
CA SER A 361 16.92 -18.97 0.92
C SER A 361 15.56 -18.23 0.94
N LEU A 362 15.33 -17.39 -0.07
CA LEU A 362 14.10 -16.59 -0.20
C LEU A 362 12.90 -17.51 -0.49
N SER A 363 13.06 -18.51 -1.35
CA SER A 363 12.04 -19.52 -1.68
C SER A 363 11.67 -20.40 -0.47
N SER A 364 12.64 -20.79 0.36
CA SER A 364 12.38 -21.53 1.60
C SER A 364 11.62 -20.66 2.61
N ALA A 365 12.02 -19.39 2.76
CA ALA A 365 11.29 -18.43 3.60
C ALA A 365 9.85 -18.21 3.11
N CYS A 366 9.67 -18.08 1.80
CA CYS A 366 8.35 -17.96 1.19
C CYS A 366 7.48 -19.19 1.43
N SER A 367 8.05 -20.40 1.28
CA SER A 367 7.35 -21.65 1.54
C SER A 367 6.93 -21.76 3.00
N LEU A 368 7.80 -21.37 3.94
CA LEU A 368 7.47 -21.33 5.36
C LEU A 368 6.36 -20.32 5.67
N ALA A 369 6.40 -19.12 5.07
CA ALA A 369 5.36 -18.11 5.26
C ALA A 369 4.00 -18.57 4.71
N LEU A 370 3.96 -19.22 3.55
CA LEU A 370 2.73 -19.78 2.99
C LEU A 370 2.12 -20.86 3.91
N ARG A 371 2.94 -21.66 4.61
CA ARG A 371 2.43 -22.61 5.62
C ARG A 371 1.75 -21.91 6.79
N TYR A 372 2.28 -20.77 7.26
CA TYR A 372 1.59 -19.95 8.27
C TYR A 372 0.24 -19.44 7.77
N PHE A 373 0.18 -18.98 6.52
CA PHE A 373 -1.08 -18.50 5.93
C PHE A 373 -2.09 -19.62 5.70
N GLY A 374 -1.62 -20.87 5.61
CA GLY A 374 -2.44 -22.08 5.55
C GLY A 374 -2.93 -22.63 6.89
N LEU A 375 -2.68 -21.95 8.03
CA LEU A 375 -3.12 -22.40 9.36
C LEU A 375 -4.63 -22.22 9.64
N ASP A 376 -5.42 -22.00 8.60
CA ASP A 376 -6.87 -21.87 8.66
C ASP A 376 -7.53 -23.03 7.92
N PRO A 377 -7.74 -24.20 8.57
CA PRO A 377 -8.32 -25.38 7.91
C PRO A 377 -9.75 -25.15 7.43
N ASP A 378 -10.41 -24.19 8.06
CA ASP A 378 -11.74 -23.69 7.77
C ASP A 378 -11.80 -22.85 6.48
N ARG A 379 -10.64 -22.46 5.93
CA ARG A 379 -10.51 -21.64 4.71
C ARG A 379 -11.42 -20.42 4.75
N THR A 380 -11.44 -19.70 5.88
CA THR A 380 -12.41 -18.66 6.22
C THR A 380 -12.56 -17.60 5.14
N ALA A 381 -11.45 -17.10 4.60
CA ALA A 381 -11.46 -16.12 3.52
C ALA A 381 -12.12 -16.65 2.24
N LEU A 382 -11.89 -17.93 1.90
CA LEU A 382 -12.52 -18.57 0.73
C LEU A 382 -13.98 -18.91 0.98
N ARG A 383 -14.37 -19.25 2.22
CA ARG A 383 -15.79 -19.44 2.59
C ARG A 383 -16.61 -18.18 2.37
N HIS A 384 -16.06 -16.99 2.64
CA HIS A 384 -16.77 -15.73 2.34
C HIS A 384 -17.12 -15.58 0.86
N ILE A 385 -16.23 -16.04 -0.04
CA ILE A 385 -16.46 -16.05 -1.49
C ILE A 385 -17.53 -17.08 -1.85
N THR A 386 -17.34 -18.35 -1.43
CA THR A 386 -18.23 -19.43 -1.85
C THR A 386 -19.63 -19.29 -1.28
N GLN A 387 -19.79 -18.78 -0.06
CA GLN A 387 -21.10 -18.49 0.54
C GLN A 387 -21.86 -17.37 -0.18
N ALA A 388 -21.14 -16.40 -0.76
CA ALA A 388 -21.75 -15.35 -1.57
C ALA A 388 -22.09 -15.81 -3.01
N GLY A 389 -21.60 -17.00 -3.42
CA GLY A 389 -21.80 -17.55 -4.75
C GLY A 389 -20.96 -16.90 -5.85
N GLU A 390 -19.99 -16.04 -5.49
CA GLU A 390 -19.10 -15.40 -6.45
C GLU A 390 -17.91 -16.31 -6.84
N PRO A 391 -17.33 -16.17 -8.04
CA PRO A 391 -16.19 -16.97 -8.45
C PRO A 391 -14.87 -16.50 -7.82
N PHE A 392 -13.90 -17.41 -7.69
CA PHE A 392 -12.52 -17.06 -7.36
C PHE A 392 -11.84 -16.32 -8.51
N ILE A 393 -11.12 -15.24 -8.21
CA ILE A 393 -10.23 -14.61 -9.20
C ILE A 393 -9.03 -15.54 -9.53
N PRO A 394 -8.47 -15.48 -10.75
CA PRO A 394 -7.43 -16.41 -11.18
C PRO A 394 -6.13 -16.37 -10.35
N SER A 395 -5.76 -15.20 -9.83
CA SER A 395 -4.52 -14.99 -9.07
C SER A 395 -4.52 -15.61 -7.67
N LEU A 396 -5.66 -16.09 -7.15
CA LEU A 396 -5.72 -16.77 -5.84
C LEU A 396 -4.99 -18.12 -5.84
N LYS A 397 -4.83 -18.77 -7.01
CA LYS A 397 -4.14 -20.06 -7.15
C LYS A 397 -2.69 -20.06 -6.69
N PHE A 398 -2.06 -18.89 -6.59
CA PHE A 398 -0.66 -18.80 -6.14
C PHE A 398 -0.51 -18.90 -4.61
N THR A 399 -1.59 -18.61 -3.89
CA THR A 399 -1.64 -18.61 -2.43
C THR A 399 -2.44 -19.79 -1.89
N TYR A 400 -3.53 -20.14 -2.57
CA TYR A 400 -4.43 -21.20 -2.15
C TYR A 400 -4.42 -22.36 -3.15
N ASP A 401 -4.46 -23.58 -2.64
CA ASP A 401 -5.06 -24.67 -3.40
C ASP A 401 -6.57 -24.44 -3.42
N LEU A 402 -7.15 -24.27 -4.61
CA LEU A 402 -8.58 -23.97 -4.76
C LEU A 402 -9.44 -25.24 -4.81
N ASN A 403 -8.83 -26.39 -5.12
CA ASN A 403 -9.54 -27.65 -5.36
C ASN A 403 -9.51 -28.59 -4.14
N GLU A 404 -8.45 -28.52 -3.33
CA GLU A 404 -8.28 -29.45 -2.21
C GLU A 404 -8.66 -28.82 -0.85
N PRO A 405 -9.23 -29.59 0.09
CA PRO A 405 -9.39 -29.16 1.46
C PRO A 405 -8.01 -29.01 2.12
N THR A 406 -7.89 -28.03 3.01
CA THR A 406 -6.66 -27.85 3.80
C THR A 406 -6.64 -28.89 4.91
N GLN A 407 -5.55 -29.66 5.01
CA GLN A 407 -5.35 -30.58 6.13
C GLN A 407 -5.36 -29.79 7.46
N GLU A 408 -6.07 -30.31 8.45
CA GLU A 408 -6.13 -29.67 9.77
C GLU A 408 -4.74 -29.64 10.43
N PRO A 409 -4.19 -28.44 10.71
CA PRO A 409 -2.90 -28.33 11.36
C PRO A 409 -3.03 -28.67 12.84
N THR A 410 -2.05 -29.38 13.38
CA THR A 410 -1.95 -29.66 14.81
C THR A 410 -1.22 -28.54 15.55
N LEU A 411 -1.34 -28.51 16.88
CA LEU A 411 -0.53 -27.64 17.71
C LEU A 411 0.99 -27.91 17.54
N ARG A 412 1.36 -29.15 17.24
CA ARG A 412 2.76 -29.53 16.96
C ARG A 412 3.25 -28.88 15.66
N ASP A 413 2.42 -28.87 14.62
CA ASP A 413 2.76 -28.20 13.36
C ASP A 413 3.03 -26.71 13.58
N LEU A 414 2.22 -26.02 14.38
CA LEU A 414 2.46 -24.62 14.74
C LEU A 414 3.77 -24.43 15.50
N PHE A 415 4.10 -25.31 16.45
CA PHE A 415 5.37 -25.24 17.17
C PHE A 415 6.57 -25.46 16.26
N ASP A 416 6.49 -26.42 15.34
CA ASP A 416 7.55 -26.67 14.36
C ASP A 416 7.73 -25.49 13.40
N LEU A 417 6.63 -24.85 12.98
CA LEU A 417 6.67 -23.61 12.21
C LEU A 417 7.37 -22.48 12.99
N ASN A 418 7.07 -22.34 14.29
CA ASN A 418 7.70 -21.33 15.15
C ASN A 418 9.20 -21.58 15.33
N VAL A 419 9.63 -22.83 15.48
CA VAL A 419 11.04 -23.21 15.53
C VAL A 419 11.74 -22.83 14.21
N ALA A 420 11.15 -23.21 13.07
CA ALA A 420 11.71 -22.89 11.75
C ALA A 420 11.80 -21.37 11.52
N ARG A 421 10.76 -20.61 11.90
CA ARG A 421 10.77 -19.14 11.84
C ARG A 421 11.87 -18.55 12.73
N GLY A 422 12.06 -19.09 13.93
CA GLY A 422 13.14 -18.70 14.84
C GLY A 422 14.52 -18.89 14.23
N GLN A 423 14.74 -19.93 13.44
CA GLN A 423 16.00 -20.15 12.71
C GLN A 423 16.24 -19.07 11.65
N PHE A 424 15.24 -18.71 10.84
CA PHE A 424 15.35 -17.59 9.88
C PHE A 424 15.64 -16.26 10.59
N ALA A 425 14.97 -15.98 11.70
CA ALA A 425 15.21 -14.76 12.48
C ALA A 425 16.64 -14.73 13.07
N ALA A 426 17.12 -15.87 13.58
CA ALA A 426 18.49 -15.99 14.08
C ALA A 426 19.54 -15.81 12.97
N GLN A 427 19.31 -16.37 11.78
CA GLN A 427 20.19 -16.18 10.63
C GLN A 427 20.21 -14.72 10.17
N ALA A 428 19.04 -14.08 10.05
CA ALA A 428 18.95 -12.66 9.73
C ALA A 428 19.70 -11.80 10.75
N ARG A 429 19.56 -12.07 12.05
CA ARG A 429 20.34 -11.38 13.10
C ARG A 429 21.85 -11.59 12.93
N LYS A 430 22.29 -12.83 12.67
CA LYS A 430 23.72 -13.13 12.46
C LYS A 430 24.30 -12.35 11.28
N LEU A 431 23.57 -12.25 10.16
CA LEU A 431 24.00 -11.44 9.00
C LEU A 431 24.34 -10.01 9.42
N PHE A 432 23.46 -9.35 10.19
CA PHE A 432 23.68 -7.98 10.65
C PHE A 432 24.86 -7.88 11.62
N VAL A 433 24.94 -8.76 12.60
CA VAL A 433 25.96 -8.69 13.66
C VAL A 433 27.35 -9.05 13.15
N GLU A 434 27.49 -10.17 12.43
CA GLU A 434 28.79 -10.69 11.97
C GLU A 434 29.42 -9.81 10.90
N ASN A 435 28.60 -9.19 10.03
CA ASN A 435 29.08 -8.28 8.99
C ASN A 435 29.01 -6.79 9.38
N GLN A 436 28.53 -6.48 10.59
CA GLN A 436 28.32 -5.10 11.09
C GLN A 436 27.50 -4.25 10.10
N LEU A 437 26.38 -4.81 9.63
CA LEU A 437 25.54 -4.17 8.61
C LEU A 437 24.71 -3.02 9.22
N ASP A 438 24.58 -1.94 8.47
CA ASP A 438 23.61 -0.87 8.75
C ASP A 438 22.28 -1.13 8.05
N LEU A 439 22.31 -1.67 6.83
CA LEU A 439 21.13 -1.99 6.04
C LEU A 439 21.40 -3.12 5.04
N LEU A 440 20.30 -3.67 4.51
CA LEU A 440 20.31 -4.63 3.41
C LEU A 440 19.82 -3.96 2.12
N LEU A 441 20.44 -4.32 1.00
CA LEU A 441 20.05 -3.94 -0.35
C LEU A 441 19.70 -5.20 -1.14
N GLY A 442 18.56 -5.20 -1.82
CA GLY A 442 18.12 -6.31 -2.64
C GLY A 442 16.94 -5.95 -3.54
N ALA A 443 16.63 -6.83 -4.48
CA ALA A 443 15.45 -6.66 -5.34
C ALA A 443 14.16 -6.97 -4.56
N ALA A 444 13.08 -6.27 -4.88
CA ALA A 444 11.75 -6.57 -4.34
C ALA A 444 10.96 -7.58 -5.21
N TYR A 445 11.45 -7.90 -6.41
CA TYR A 445 10.91 -8.92 -7.31
C TYR A 445 11.91 -9.26 -8.42
N GLN A 446 11.69 -10.36 -9.15
CA GLN A 446 12.59 -10.78 -10.24
C GLN A 446 12.48 -9.91 -11.50
N SER A 447 11.35 -9.26 -11.74
CA SER A 447 11.10 -8.46 -12.94
C SER A 447 10.45 -7.11 -12.64
N THR A 448 10.19 -6.32 -13.69
CA THR A 448 9.24 -5.20 -13.65
C THR A 448 7.81 -5.73 -13.45
N SER A 449 6.81 -4.84 -13.43
CA SER A 449 5.41 -5.29 -13.44
C SER A 449 5.13 -6.24 -14.61
N VAL A 450 4.28 -7.23 -14.34
CA VAL A 450 3.97 -8.37 -15.22
C VAL A 450 2.50 -8.33 -15.65
N PRO A 451 2.08 -9.12 -16.65
CA PRO A 451 0.68 -9.24 -17.02
C PRO A 451 -0.21 -9.64 -15.83
N HIS A 452 -1.48 -9.26 -15.92
CA HIS A 452 -2.52 -9.65 -14.95
C HIS A 452 -2.49 -11.14 -14.63
N ASP A 453 -2.71 -11.48 -13.35
CA ASP A 453 -2.76 -12.86 -12.86
C ASP A 453 -1.47 -13.70 -13.07
N THR A 454 -0.32 -13.06 -13.33
CA THR A 454 0.96 -13.76 -13.55
C THR A 454 2.08 -13.44 -12.55
N TYR A 455 1.84 -12.58 -11.54
CA TYR A 455 2.87 -12.19 -10.56
C TYR A 455 3.45 -13.38 -9.78
N GLY A 456 2.63 -14.38 -9.44
CA GLY A 456 3.10 -15.54 -8.70
C GLY A 456 3.24 -15.27 -7.20
N ARG A 457 4.25 -15.90 -6.57
CA ARG A 457 4.48 -15.83 -5.12
C ARG A 457 5.37 -14.65 -4.75
N PRO A 458 5.17 -14.01 -3.57
CA PRO A 458 5.93 -12.83 -3.14
C PRO A 458 7.30 -13.18 -2.53
N THR A 459 8.10 -13.99 -3.24
CA THR A 459 9.33 -14.62 -2.72
C THR A 459 10.36 -13.61 -2.19
N TYR A 460 10.55 -12.49 -2.88
CA TYR A 460 11.54 -11.46 -2.53
C TYR A 460 11.11 -10.56 -1.36
N THR A 461 9.82 -10.49 -1.05
CA THR A 461 9.28 -9.55 -0.05
C THR A 461 8.88 -10.21 1.26
N VAL A 462 8.40 -11.45 1.23
CA VAL A 462 7.75 -12.10 2.39
C VAL A 462 8.71 -12.47 3.52
N LEU A 463 9.99 -12.76 3.21
CA LEU A 463 11.02 -13.04 4.22
C LEU A 463 11.04 -11.97 5.33
N TRP A 464 10.85 -10.71 4.96
CA TRP A 464 10.97 -9.58 5.86
C TRP A 464 9.77 -9.38 6.77
N ASN A 465 8.61 -9.93 6.38
CA ASN A 465 7.47 -10.08 7.29
C ASN A 465 7.70 -11.27 8.21
N LEU A 466 8.18 -12.40 7.67
CA LEU A 466 8.49 -13.61 8.44
C LEU A 466 9.45 -13.31 9.59
N VAL A 467 10.52 -12.53 9.36
CA VAL A 467 11.49 -12.15 10.41
C VAL A 467 11.18 -10.81 11.11
N ASN A 468 10.09 -10.13 10.73
CA ASN A 468 9.68 -8.82 11.26
C ASN A 468 10.76 -7.72 11.22
N VAL A 469 11.47 -7.57 10.10
CA VAL A 469 12.46 -6.51 9.88
C VAL A 469 11.88 -5.40 9.00
N SER A 470 12.23 -4.13 9.26
CA SER A 470 11.83 -2.98 8.42
C SER A 470 12.63 -2.95 7.11
N ILE A 471 11.98 -2.66 5.97
CA ILE A 471 12.65 -2.52 4.66
C ILE A 471 12.18 -1.29 3.89
N ARG A 472 13.12 -0.60 3.25
CA ARG A 472 12.90 0.44 2.24
C ARG A 472 13.09 -0.17 0.84
N PRO A 473 12.09 -0.19 -0.05
CA PRO A 473 12.31 -0.49 -1.46
C PRO A 473 13.10 0.67 -2.09
N ALA A 474 14.12 0.34 -2.88
CA ALA A 474 14.72 1.28 -3.80
C ALA A 474 13.75 1.46 -4.98
N SER A 475 13.00 2.57 -5.01
CA SER A 475 12.37 2.98 -6.27
C SER A 475 13.48 3.33 -7.27
N SER A 476 13.18 3.21 -8.57
CA SER A 476 14.13 3.52 -9.63
C SER A 476 14.82 4.86 -9.35
N LEU A 477 16.15 4.85 -9.23
CA LEU A 477 16.98 6.04 -9.08
C LEU A 477 16.74 6.97 -10.28
N ARG A 478 15.73 7.84 -10.20
CA ARG A 478 15.53 8.97 -11.10
C ARG A 478 15.40 10.23 -10.27
N GLN A 479 16.56 10.81 -9.99
CA GLN A 479 16.86 12.20 -9.63
C GLN A 479 18.40 12.23 -9.52
N VAL A 480 19.21 13.13 -10.07
CA VAL A 480 19.04 14.53 -10.49
C VAL A 480 20.14 14.82 -11.54
N HIS A 481 19.79 15.26 -12.74
CA HIS A 481 20.67 16.11 -13.57
C HIS A 481 19.90 17.39 -13.87
N GLY A 482 19.65 18.17 -12.82
CA GLY A 482 19.41 19.61 -12.92
C GLY A 482 20.74 20.31 -12.78
N GLY A 483 21.56 20.25 -13.84
CA GLY A 483 22.74 21.08 -13.99
C GLY A 483 22.36 22.32 -14.77
N THR A 484 22.50 23.46 -14.13
CA THR A 484 22.50 24.80 -14.72
C THR A 484 23.37 24.87 -15.98
N ARG A 485 22.75 25.16 -17.12
CA ARG A 485 23.15 26.23 -18.05
C ARG A 485 21.92 26.77 -18.75
#